data_AF-A0A842UX74-F1
#
_entry.id   AF-A0A842UX74-F1
#
_cell.length_a   1.000
_cell.length_b   1.000
_cell.length_c   1.000
_cell.angle_alpha   90.00
_cell.angle_beta   90.00
_cell.angle_gamma   90.00
#
_symmetry.space_group_name_H-M   'P 1'
#
loop_
_entity.id
_entity.type
_entity.pdbx_description
1 polymer ?
#
loop_
_entity_poly.entity_id
_entity_poly.type
_entity_poly.pdbx_seq_one_letter_code
_entity_poly.pdbx_strand_id
1 'polypeptide(L)'
;MAEKVAKVGVKKTPGYLYFVDKKGDVSRAKMARGRKKGAKKIEKVAKVGVKKQKGYLYFIDGRGDVSRAKMARGGRKKKKKAKKKKVKKKKAKKKKAKKKKR
;
A
#
# COMPACT_ATOMS: atom_id res chain seq x y z
N MET A 1 -5.93 -18.22 8.49
CA MET A 1 -5.11 -19.28 7.89
C MET A 1 -5.09 -19.07 6.38
N ALA A 2 -3.95 -19.29 5.73
CA ALA A 2 -3.85 -19.23 4.27
C ALA A 2 -3.85 -20.65 3.70
N GLU A 3 -4.53 -20.85 2.58
CA GLU A 3 -4.63 -22.13 1.88
C GLU A 3 -3.75 -22.11 0.65
N LYS A 4 -2.99 -23.18 0.41
CA LYS A 4 -2.21 -23.32 -0.81
C LYS A 4 -3.14 -23.70 -1.97
N VAL A 5 -3.01 -23.00 -3.09
CA VAL A 5 -3.85 -23.19 -4.29
C VAL A 5 -3.06 -23.79 -5.44
N ALA A 6 -1.78 -23.47 -5.56
CA ALA A 6 -0.91 -24.06 -6.58
C ALA A 6 0.54 -24.13 -6.09
N LYS A 7 1.20 -25.25 -6.39
CA LYS A 7 2.64 -25.44 -6.18
C LYS A 7 3.39 -24.88 -7.39
N VAL A 8 4.31 -23.96 -7.17
CA VAL A 8 5.05 -23.27 -8.24
C VAL A 8 6.55 -23.20 -7.93
N GLY A 9 6.94 -23.05 -6.67
CA GLY A 9 8.36 -23.01 -6.27
C GLY A 9 9.13 -21.80 -6.80
N VAL A 10 8.50 -20.62 -6.89
CA VAL A 10 9.16 -19.41 -7.40
C VAL A 10 10.23 -18.91 -6.45
N LYS A 11 11.48 -18.83 -6.93
CA LYS A 11 12.60 -18.19 -6.22
C LYS A 11 12.46 -16.67 -6.26
N LYS A 12 12.39 -16.06 -5.07
CA LYS A 12 12.28 -14.61 -4.92
C LYS A 12 13.67 -13.96 -4.95
N THR A 13 13.87 -13.05 -5.89
CA THR A 13 15.08 -12.23 -5.99
C THR A 13 14.87 -10.91 -5.26
N PRO A 14 15.83 -10.43 -4.45
CA PRO A 14 15.73 -9.14 -3.79
C PRO A 14 15.58 -8.00 -4.81
N GLY A 15 14.79 -6.98 -4.46
CA GLY A 15 14.52 -5.84 -5.35
C GLY A 15 13.31 -6.02 -6.28
N TYR A 16 12.64 -7.18 -6.25
CA TYR A 16 11.42 -7.44 -7.02
C TYR A 16 10.21 -7.71 -6.12
N LEU A 17 9.05 -7.22 -6.57
CA LEU A 17 7.75 -7.58 -6.04
C LEU A 17 7.18 -8.71 -6.87
N TYR A 18 6.82 -9.80 -6.21
CA TYR A 18 6.15 -10.95 -6.84
C TYR A 18 4.66 -10.89 -6.51
N PHE A 19 3.82 -11.09 -7.52
CA PHE A 19 2.37 -11.05 -7.36
C PHE A 19 1.67 -11.96 -8.38
N VAL A 20 0.41 -12.28 -8.09
CA VAL A 20 -0.46 -13.00 -9.04
C VAL A 20 -1.16 -11.98 -9.92
N ASP A 21 -1.00 -12.06 -11.23
CA ASP A 21 -1.54 -11.13 -12.21
C ASP A 21 -3.06 -11.30 -12.43
N LYS A 22 -3.65 -10.54 -13.37
CA LYS A 22 -5.09 -10.65 -13.67
C LYS A 22 -5.48 -11.99 -14.31
N LYS A 23 -4.55 -12.65 -14.99
CA LYS A 23 -4.75 -13.94 -15.66
C LYS A 23 -4.57 -15.13 -14.70
N GLY A 24 -4.09 -14.88 -13.48
CA GLY A 24 -3.83 -15.92 -12.48
C GLY A 24 -2.41 -16.46 -12.52
N ASP A 25 -1.49 -15.80 -13.22
CA ASP A 25 -0.10 -16.19 -13.38
C ASP A 25 0.79 -15.46 -12.38
N VAL A 26 1.96 -16.04 -12.08
CA VAL A 26 2.95 -15.40 -11.21
C VAL A 26 3.81 -14.47 -12.04
N SER A 27 3.83 -13.19 -11.66
CA SER A 27 4.63 -12.16 -12.31
C SER A 27 5.48 -11.40 -11.28
N ARG A 28 6.56 -10.79 -11.76
CA ARG A 28 7.46 -9.94 -10.96
C ARG A 28 7.59 -8.55 -11.56
N ALA A 29 7.78 -7.55 -10.71
CA ALA A 29 8.10 -6.18 -11.11
C ALA A 29 9.20 -5.59 -10.22
N LYS A 30 10.07 -4.75 -10.77
CA LYS A 30 11.12 -4.09 -9.99
C LYS A 30 10.48 -3.10 -9.00
N MET A 31 10.79 -3.25 -7.72
CA MET A 31 10.24 -2.39 -6.67
C MET A 31 10.73 -0.96 -6.83
N ALA A 32 9.81 0.01 -6.70
CA ALA A 32 10.19 1.40 -6.50
C ALA A 32 10.72 1.58 -5.07
N ARG A 33 11.84 2.30 -4.94
CA ARG A 33 12.34 2.77 -3.65
C ARG A 33 12.14 4.29 -3.57
N GLY A 34 11.68 4.78 -2.41
CA GLY A 34 11.42 6.20 -2.18
C GLY A 34 10.19 6.74 -2.93
N ARG A 35 10.20 8.05 -3.24
CA ARG A 35 9.12 8.74 -3.97
C ARG A 35 9.08 8.45 -5.48
N LYS A 36 9.90 7.50 -5.97
CA LYS A 36 9.95 7.14 -7.39
C LYS A 36 8.78 6.22 -7.75
N LYS A 37 8.25 6.38 -8.96
CA LYS A 37 7.20 5.50 -9.50
C LYS A 37 7.80 4.12 -9.79
N GLY A 38 7.09 3.05 -9.44
CA GLY A 38 7.50 1.67 -9.72
C GLY A 38 7.75 1.43 -11.21
N ALA A 39 8.64 0.49 -11.53
CA ALA A 39 8.90 0.12 -12.91
C ALA A 39 7.62 -0.44 -13.54
N LYS A 40 7.28 0.05 -14.75
CA LYS A 40 6.08 -0.38 -15.49
C LYS A 40 6.26 -1.77 -16.11
N LYS A 41 7.51 -2.25 -16.24
CA LYS A 41 7.84 -3.54 -16.84
C LYS A 41 7.53 -4.66 -15.85
N ILE A 42 6.49 -5.41 -16.16
CA ILE A 42 6.07 -6.62 -15.45
C ILE A 42 6.56 -7.82 -16.27
N GLU A 43 7.28 -8.72 -15.63
CA GLU A 43 7.78 -9.95 -16.25
C GLU A 43 7.01 -11.14 -15.70
N LYS A 44 6.51 -12.00 -16.59
CA LYS A 44 5.86 -13.24 -16.19
C LYS A 44 6.93 -14.27 -15.83
N VAL A 45 6.78 -14.88 -14.65
CA VAL A 45 7.75 -15.85 -14.12
C VAL A 45 7.22 -17.27 -14.29
N ALA A 46 5.93 -17.49 -14.05
CA ALA A 46 5.31 -18.80 -14.20
C ALA A 46 3.86 -18.67 -14.68
N LYS A 47 3.47 -19.54 -15.61
CA LYS A 47 2.06 -19.72 -16.02
C LYS A 47 1.42 -20.70 -15.07
N VAL A 48 0.35 -20.28 -14.39
CA VAL A 48 -0.34 -21.10 -13.36
C VAL A 48 -1.85 -21.10 -13.59
N GLY A 49 -2.42 -20.00 -14.10
CA GLY A 49 -3.85 -19.93 -14.42
C GLY A 49 -4.78 -20.00 -13.20
N VAL A 50 -4.38 -19.46 -12.05
CA VAL A 50 -5.21 -19.50 -10.83
C VAL A 50 -6.48 -18.66 -10.98
N LYS A 51 -7.64 -19.30 -10.86
CA LYS A 51 -8.95 -18.62 -10.85
C LYS A 51 -9.15 -17.87 -9.52
N LYS A 52 -9.22 -16.54 -9.60
CA LYS A 52 -9.40 -15.67 -8.44
C LYS A 52 -10.87 -15.61 -8.01
N GLN A 53 -11.12 -15.95 -6.75
CA GLN A 53 -12.45 -15.84 -6.13
C GLN A 53 -12.61 -14.51 -5.40
N LYS A 54 -13.82 -13.94 -5.48
CA LYS A 54 -14.19 -12.73 -4.73
C LYS A 54 -14.04 -13.00 -3.23
N GLY A 55 -13.49 -12.02 -2.51
CA GLY A 55 -13.30 -12.12 -1.06
C GLY A 55 -11.97 -12.75 -0.62
N TYR A 56 -11.12 -13.19 -1.55
CA TYR A 56 -9.79 -13.75 -1.24
C TYR A 56 -8.64 -12.90 -1.79
N LEU A 57 -7.55 -12.84 -1.02
CA LEU A 57 -6.25 -12.31 -1.43
C LEU A 57 -5.39 -13.46 -1.91
N TYR A 58 -4.79 -13.33 -3.09
CA TYR A 58 -3.87 -14.30 -3.67
C TYR A 58 -2.46 -13.73 -3.63
N PHE A 59 -1.50 -14.50 -3.14
CA PHE A 59 -0.12 -14.09 -2.98
C PHE A 59 0.85 -15.26 -3.12
N ILE A 60 2.13 -14.95 -3.31
CA ILE A 60 3.21 -15.95 -3.27
C ILE A 60 3.72 -16.06 -1.84
N ASP A 61 3.63 -17.25 -1.25
CA ASP A 61 4.07 -17.52 0.12
C ASP A 61 5.61 -17.58 0.27
N GLY A 62 6.08 -17.91 1.47
CA GLY A 62 7.52 -18.01 1.76
C GLY A 62 8.23 -19.15 1.02
N ARG A 63 7.49 -20.20 0.61
CA ARG A 63 8.01 -21.34 -0.14
C ARG A 63 8.00 -21.10 -1.66
N GLY A 64 7.44 -19.97 -2.12
CA GLY A 64 7.34 -19.65 -3.54
C GLY A 64 6.08 -20.20 -4.20
N ASP A 65 5.11 -20.66 -3.43
CA ASP A 65 3.85 -21.22 -3.93
C ASP A 65 2.72 -20.18 -3.91
N VAL A 66 1.68 -20.39 -4.72
CA VAL A 66 0.51 -19.51 -4.72
C VAL A 66 -0.47 -19.96 -3.66
N SER A 67 -0.75 -19.06 -2.74
CA SER A 67 -1.66 -19.26 -1.61
C SER A 67 -2.76 -18.20 -1.60
N ARG A 68 -3.93 -18.54 -1.04
CA ARG A 68 -5.07 -17.64 -0.86
C ARG A 68 -5.41 -17.46 0.62
N ALA A 69 -5.90 -16.29 0.98
CA ALA A 69 -6.44 -16.01 2.31
C ALA A 69 -7.70 -15.16 2.22
N LYS A 70 -8.66 -15.38 3.11
CA LYS A 70 -9.89 -14.57 3.17
C LYS A 70 -9.51 -13.13 3.52
N MET A 71 -9.92 -12.17 2.69
CA MET A 71 -9.63 -10.75 2.93
C MET A 71 -10.39 -10.25 4.15
N ALA A 72 -9.70 -9.61 5.07
CA ALA A 72 -10.31 -8.81 6.13
C ALA A 72 -10.86 -7.50 5.53
N ARG A 73 -12.02 -7.57 4.87
CA ARG A 73 -12.75 -6.39 4.38
C ARG A 73 -13.50 -5.75 5.55
N GLY A 74 -12.79 -4.98 6.36
CA GLY A 74 -13.38 -4.34 7.53
C GLY A 74 -12.34 -3.73 8.45
N GLY A 75 -11.62 -2.71 7.99
CA GLY A 75 -10.94 -1.84 8.94
C GLY A 75 -11.99 -1.21 9.87
N ARG A 76 -11.74 -1.19 11.19
CA ARG A 76 -12.54 -0.40 12.14
C ARG A 76 -12.75 0.98 11.53
N LYS A 77 -14.01 1.44 11.38
CA LYS A 77 -14.32 2.83 11.01
C LYS A 77 -13.47 3.72 11.90
N LYS A 78 -12.45 4.40 11.34
CA LYS A 78 -11.73 5.44 12.09
C LYS A 78 -12.80 6.45 12.50
N LYS A 79 -13.14 6.51 13.80
CA LYS A 79 -13.94 7.60 14.34
C LYS A 79 -13.31 8.88 13.80
N LYS A 80 -14.08 9.70 13.06
CA LYS A 80 -13.60 10.98 12.53
C LYS A 80 -12.98 11.72 13.72
N LYS A 81 -11.66 11.97 13.71
CA LYS A 81 -11.06 12.88 14.69
C LYS A 81 -11.79 14.21 14.53
N ALA A 82 -12.48 14.66 15.59
CA ALA A 82 -13.11 15.97 15.61
C ALA A 82 -12.05 17.01 15.20
N LYS A 83 -12.32 17.79 14.16
CA LYS A 83 -11.46 18.92 13.80
C LYS A 83 -11.45 19.86 14.99
N LYS A 84 -10.36 19.91 15.77
CA LYS A 84 -10.16 20.99 16.75
C LYS A 84 -10.29 22.30 15.99
N LYS A 85 -11.27 23.14 16.35
CA LYS A 85 -11.45 24.49 15.79
C LYS A 85 -10.10 25.20 15.91
N LYS A 86 -9.56 25.63 14.78
CA LYS A 86 -8.34 26.44 14.72
C LYS A 86 -8.67 27.77 15.39
N VAL A 87 -8.25 27.97 16.64
CA VAL A 87 -8.41 29.27 17.32
C VAL A 87 -7.60 30.29 16.52
N LYS A 88 -8.29 31.20 15.83
CA LYS A 88 -7.64 32.34 15.16
C LYS A 88 -6.98 33.17 16.26
N LYS A 89 -5.65 33.10 16.35
CA LYS A 89 -4.83 33.96 17.21
C LYS A 89 -5.19 35.41 16.84
N LYS A 90 -5.88 36.14 17.72
CA LYS A 90 -6.15 37.57 17.53
C LYS A 90 -4.80 38.26 17.32
N LYS A 91 -4.59 38.89 16.16
CA LYS A 91 -3.41 39.74 15.93
C LYS A 91 -3.43 40.84 16.99
N ALA A 92 -2.40 40.89 17.83
CA ALA A 92 -2.19 42.00 18.74
C ALA A 92 -2.02 43.27 17.91
N LYS A 93 -2.91 44.26 18.12
CA LYS A 93 -2.74 45.61 17.57
C LYS A 93 -1.44 46.18 18.14
N LYS A 94 -0.47 46.45 17.27
CA LYS A 94 0.78 47.15 17.57
C LYS A 94 0.42 48.51 18.22
N LYS A 95 0.72 48.70 19.51
CA LYS A 95 0.60 50.02 20.16
C LYS A 95 1.56 50.97 19.44
N LYS A 96 1.03 52.02 18.81
CA LYS A 96 1.81 53.14 18.25
C LYS A 96 2.54 53.82 19.42
N ALA A 97 3.86 53.86 19.38
CA ALA A 97 4.65 54.65 20.32
C ALA A 97 4.32 56.15 20.14
N LYS A 98 3.83 56.80 21.19
CA LYS A 98 3.69 58.27 21.24
C LYS A 98 5.09 58.86 21.31
N LYS A 99 5.57 59.45 20.21
CA LYS A 99 6.81 60.21 20.14
C LYS A 99 6.64 61.47 21.01
N LYS A 100 7.41 61.56 22.10
CA LYS A 100 7.50 62.72 23.00
C LYS A 100 8.06 63.90 22.18
N LYS A 101 7.25 64.95 21.96
CA LYS A 101 7.75 66.25 21.47
C LYS A 101 8.39 66.98 22.65
N ARG A 102 9.59 67.52 22.42
CA ARG A 102 10.13 68.64 23.19
C ARG A 102 9.35 69.90 22.82
#